data_AF-A0AA39SJP6-F1
#
_entry.id   AF-A0AA39SJP6-F1
#
_cell.length_a   1.000
_cell.length_b   1.000
_cell.length_c   1.000
_cell.angle_alpha   90.00
_cell.angle_beta   90.00
_cell.angle_gamma   90.00
#
_symmetry.space_group_name_H-M   'P 1'
#
loop_
_entity.id
_entity.type
_entity.pdbx_description
1 polymer ?
#
loop_
_entity_poly.entity_id
_entity_poly.type
_entity_poly.pdbx_seq_one_letter_code
_entity_poly.pdbx_strand_id
1 'polypeptide(L)'
;MAAAFRRSVGFKFLPTDRELVGYYLFNKIYAKTESFTDVEKVLVKECDIYGSQEPWQIWELYGGDDLEDSQALHLFTRQKKVSVNGSRISRRVGSGTWAGDDCGEKIVAGNVVGCKKRFRYENQDSPHNGAWIMHEFAIDSKALGIHDQDIVVCRLKKNLFGQKKRKSRRV
;
A
#
# COMPACT_ATOMS: atom_id res chain seq x y z
N MET A 1 20.14 -21.70 1.24
CA MET A 1 19.51 -21.02 2.40
C MET A 1 19.51 -19.53 2.11
N ALA A 2 18.35 -18.90 1.99
CA ALA A 2 18.29 -17.43 1.89
C ALA A 2 18.70 -16.86 3.26
N ALA A 3 19.75 -16.04 3.29
CA ALA A 3 20.09 -15.30 4.49
C ALA A 3 18.90 -14.38 4.81
N ALA A 4 18.28 -14.56 5.97
CA ALA A 4 17.25 -13.65 6.43
C ALA A 4 17.89 -12.25 6.56
N PHE A 5 17.50 -11.30 5.70
CA PHE A 5 17.91 -9.92 5.84
C PHE A 5 17.34 -9.38 7.16
N ARG A 6 18.17 -9.38 8.20
CA ARG A 6 17.91 -8.62 9.43
C ARG A 6 18.22 -7.17 9.11
N ARG A 7 17.20 -6.30 9.17
CA ARG A 7 17.40 -4.85 9.10
C ARG A 7 18.43 -4.48 10.17
N SER A 8 19.54 -3.86 9.76
CA SER A 8 20.55 -3.38 10.70
C SER A 8 19.93 -2.31 11.60
N VAL A 9 20.43 -2.20 12.84
CA VAL A 9 20.00 -1.16 13.78
C VAL A 9 20.19 0.21 13.10
N GLY A 10 19.11 0.99 13.02
CA GLY A 10 19.10 2.32 12.39
C GLY A 10 18.67 2.35 10.92
N PHE A 11 18.53 1.19 10.24
CA PHE A 11 18.00 1.17 8.88
C PHE A 11 16.49 1.44 8.87
N LYS A 12 16.05 2.50 8.19
CA LYS A 12 14.65 2.88 8.03
C LYS A 12 14.29 2.92 6.55
N PHE A 13 13.30 2.13 6.16
CA PHE A 13 12.74 2.21 4.82
C PHE A 13 11.69 3.31 4.76
N LEU A 14 12.08 4.44 4.18
CA LEU A 14 11.26 5.66 4.04
C LEU A 14 11.27 6.14 2.59
N PRO A 15 10.75 5.33 1.64
CA PRO A 15 10.77 5.72 0.24
C PRO A 15 9.87 6.93 0.00
N THR A 16 10.37 7.86 -0.79
CA THR A 16 9.57 8.97 -1.30
C THR A 16 8.50 8.47 -2.25
N ASP A 17 7.46 9.28 -2.45
CA ASP A 17 6.39 8.96 -3.39
C ASP A 17 6.92 8.79 -4.83
N ARG A 18 7.99 9.49 -5.19
CA ARG A 18 8.68 9.35 -6.48
C ARG A 18 9.45 8.04 -6.60
N GLU A 19 10.14 7.60 -5.55
CA GLU A 19 10.86 6.31 -5.56
C GLU A 19 9.88 5.12 -5.61
N LEU A 20 8.75 5.19 -4.90
CA LEU A 20 7.73 4.15 -4.97
C LEU A 20 7.19 3.98 -6.40
N VAL A 21 6.94 5.08 -7.10
CA VAL A 21 6.41 5.06 -8.47
C VAL A 21 7.51 4.74 -9.49
N GLY A 22 8.56 5.57 -9.54
CA GLY A 22 9.57 5.54 -10.61
C GLY A 22 10.60 4.42 -10.47
N TYR A 23 10.81 3.87 -9.27
CA TYR A 23 11.74 2.76 -9.07
C TYR A 23 10.98 1.47 -8.77
N TYR A 24 10.27 1.38 -7.63
CA TYR A 24 9.66 0.12 -7.20
C TYR A 24 8.53 -0.34 -8.13
N LEU A 25 7.52 0.48 -8.34
CA LEU A 25 6.38 0.09 -9.16
C LEU A 25 6.74 -0.04 -10.64
N PHE A 26 7.54 0.90 -11.16
CA PHE A 26 8.02 0.84 -12.54
C PHE A 26 8.81 -0.45 -12.80
N ASN A 27 9.80 -0.78 -11.97
CA ASN A 27 10.58 -2.01 -12.15
C ASN A 27 9.73 -3.27 -11.96
N LYS A 28 8.79 -3.25 -10.99
CA LYS A 28 7.85 -4.37 -10.79
C LYS A 28 7.03 -4.67 -12.05
N ILE A 29 6.59 -3.63 -12.76
CA ILE A 29 5.78 -3.73 -13.98
C ILE A 29 6.65 -4.06 -15.20
N TYR A 30 7.76 -3.34 -15.39
CA TYR A 30 8.56 -3.39 -16.62
C TYR A 30 9.64 -4.48 -16.60
N ALA A 31 10.37 -4.63 -15.50
CA ALA A 31 11.52 -5.54 -15.39
C ALA A 31 11.16 -6.94 -14.85
N LYS A 32 9.90 -7.14 -14.42
CA LYS A 32 9.42 -8.31 -13.65
C LYS A 32 10.17 -8.49 -12.33
N THR A 33 9.50 -9.10 -11.34
CA THR A 33 10.00 -9.23 -9.94
C THR A 33 11.37 -9.89 -9.80
N GLU A 34 11.82 -10.65 -10.80
CA GLU A 34 13.14 -11.33 -10.81
C GLU A 34 14.32 -10.35 -10.72
N SER A 35 14.11 -9.06 -11.02
CA SER A 35 15.14 -8.03 -10.89
C SER A 35 15.35 -7.51 -9.45
N PHE A 36 14.46 -7.83 -8.50
CA PHE A 36 14.61 -7.36 -7.13
C PHE A 36 15.54 -8.26 -6.31
N THR A 37 16.47 -7.61 -5.62
CA THR A 37 17.31 -8.23 -4.59
C THR A 37 16.45 -8.80 -3.47
N ASP A 38 17.00 -9.76 -2.71
CA ASP A 38 16.33 -10.30 -1.53
C ASP A 38 16.01 -9.21 -0.49
N VAL A 39 16.84 -8.16 -0.44
CA VAL A 39 16.59 -6.98 0.40
C VAL A 39 15.32 -6.25 -0.05
N GLU A 40 15.20 -5.92 -1.34
CA GLU A 40 14.04 -5.19 -1.86
C GLU A 40 12.72 -5.97 -1.69
N LYS A 41 12.77 -7.29 -1.87
CA LYS A 41 11.65 -8.20 -1.57
C LYS A 41 11.26 -8.19 -0.08
N VAL A 42 12.17 -7.77 0.81
CA VAL A 42 11.90 -7.57 2.23
C VAL A 42 11.34 -6.18 2.54
N LEU A 43 11.64 -5.18 1.72
CA LEU A 43 11.17 -3.80 1.89
C LEU A 43 9.75 -3.59 1.38
N VAL A 44 9.41 -4.20 0.23
CA VAL A 44 8.06 -4.17 -0.35
C VAL A 44 7.57 -5.60 -0.54
N LYS A 45 6.49 -5.98 0.18
CA LYS A 45 5.99 -7.36 0.25
C LYS A 45 4.88 -7.59 -0.77
N GLU A 46 4.69 -8.82 -1.24
CA GLU A 46 3.47 -9.19 -1.99
C GLU A 46 2.34 -9.47 -1.00
N CYS A 47 1.19 -8.81 -1.16
CA CYS A 47 -0.01 -9.07 -0.35
C CYS A 47 -1.29 -8.64 -1.09
N ASP A 48 -2.34 -9.46 -1.02
CA ASP A 48 -3.67 -9.05 -1.48
C ASP A 48 -4.38 -8.21 -0.41
N ILE A 49 -4.13 -6.90 -0.41
CA ILE A 49 -4.75 -5.95 0.55
C ILE A 49 -6.25 -5.70 0.28
N TYR A 50 -6.77 -6.17 -0.86
CA TYR A 50 -8.19 -6.17 -1.21
C TYR A 50 -8.83 -7.55 -1.01
N GLY A 51 -8.10 -8.46 -0.36
CA GLY A 51 -8.52 -9.83 -0.11
C GLY A 51 -9.36 -9.98 1.15
N SER A 52 -9.28 -11.17 1.75
CA SER A 52 -10.04 -11.54 2.95
C SER A 52 -9.39 -11.08 4.26
N GLN A 53 -8.11 -10.71 4.25
CA GLN A 53 -7.38 -10.31 5.45
C GLN A 53 -7.66 -8.85 5.81
N GLU A 54 -7.90 -8.61 7.09
CA GLU A 54 -8.13 -7.27 7.62
C GLU A 54 -6.83 -6.47 7.73
N PRO A 55 -6.87 -5.12 7.70
CA PRO A 55 -5.66 -4.30 7.70
C PRO A 55 -4.73 -4.54 8.91
N TRP A 56 -5.28 -4.81 10.10
CA TRP A 56 -4.48 -5.11 11.28
C TRP A 56 -3.84 -6.50 11.24
N GLN A 57 -4.51 -7.48 10.63
CA GLN A 57 -3.94 -8.81 10.43
C GLN A 57 -2.77 -8.76 9.45
N ILE A 58 -2.91 -7.99 8.36
CA ILE A 58 -1.81 -7.72 7.42
C ILE A 58 -0.67 -7.00 8.14
N TRP A 59 -1.01 -6.01 8.98
CA TRP A 59 -0.02 -5.28 9.75
C TRP A 59 0.80 -6.18 10.67
N GLU A 60 0.16 -7.02 11.47
CA GLU A 60 0.80 -7.99 12.36
C GLU A 60 1.64 -9.01 11.56
N LEU A 61 1.07 -9.56 10.48
CA LEU A 61 1.71 -10.59 9.66
C LEU A 61 3.05 -10.16 9.06
N TYR A 62 3.16 -8.90 8.63
CA TYR A 62 4.38 -8.39 7.97
C TYR A 62 5.29 -7.58 8.90
N GLY A 63 5.13 -7.73 10.22
CA GLY A 63 6.00 -7.09 11.21
C GLY A 63 5.80 -5.58 11.28
N GLY A 64 4.57 -5.12 11.10
CA GLY A 64 4.20 -3.73 11.23
C GLY A 64 4.40 -3.19 12.65
N ASP A 65 4.22 -4.02 13.68
CA ASP A 65 4.42 -3.58 15.08
C ASP A 65 5.89 -3.36 15.45
N ASP A 66 6.82 -3.88 14.65
CA ASP A 66 8.26 -3.60 14.77
C ASP A 66 8.66 -2.27 14.08
N LEU A 67 7.71 -1.60 13.41
CA LEU A 67 7.93 -0.32 12.75
C LEU A 67 7.75 0.85 13.72
N GLU A 68 8.63 1.84 13.62
CA GLU A 68 8.41 3.13 14.28
C GLU A 68 7.17 3.86 13.71
N ASP A 69 6.58 4.79 14.48
CA ASP A 69 5.39 5.55 14.08
C ASP A 69 5.52 6.29 12.73
N SER A 70 6.74 6.66 12.33
CA SER A 70 7.03 7.30 11.04
C SER A 70 7.07 6.32 9.86
N GLN A 71 7.17 5.02 10.11
CA GLN A 71 7.30 3.99 9.10
C GLN A 71 5.94 3.37 8.73
N ALA A 72 5.93 2.69 7.59
CA ALA A 72 4.73 2.06 7.03
C ALA A 72 5.09 0.74 6.36
N LEU A 73 4.11 -0.15 6.26
CA LEU A 73 4.23 -1.32 5.41
C LEU A 73 4.02 -0.91 3.96
N HIS A 74 4.87 -1.45 3.08
CA HIS A 74 4.78 -1.26 1.65
C HIS A 74 4.46 -2.60 1.00
N LEU A 75 3.37 -2.65 0.25
CA LEU A 75 2.79 -3.87 -0.28
C LEU A 75 2.55 -3.73 -1.78
N PHE A 76 3.07 -4.65 -2.59
CA PHE A 76 2.59 -4.86 -3.93
C PHE A 76 1.27 -5.62 -3.90
N THR A 77 0.30 -5.14 -4.65
CA THR A 77 -1.00 -5.79 -4.79
C THR A 77 -1.54 -5.61 -6.20
N ARG A 78 -2.48 -6.45 -6.61
CA ARG A 78 -3.22 -6.30 -7.86
C ARG A 78 -4.59 -5.71 -7.54
N GLN A 79 -4.96 -4.66 -8.25
CA GLN A 79 -6.30 -4.09 -8.17
C GLN A 79 -7.32 -5.11 -8.65
N LYS A 80 -8.38 -5.29 -7.88
CA LYS A 80 -9.47 -6.22 -8.20
C LYS A 80 -10.57 -5.49 -8.95
N LYS A 81 -10.64 -5.62 -10.27
CA LYS A 81 -11.75 -5.09 -11.07
C LYS A 81 -13.07 -5.74 -10.67
N VAL A 82 -14.15 -4.96 -10.61
CA VAL A 82 -15.50 -5.47 -10.33
C VAL A 82 -16.04 -6.32 -11.49
N SER A 83 -15.60 -6.06 -12.71
CA SER A 83 -15.92 -6.83 -13.90
C SER A 83 -14.72 -6.93 -14.84
N VAL A 84 -14.69 -7.96 -15.69
CA VAL A 84 -13.55 -8.28 -16.57
C VAL A 84 -13.12 -7.09 -17.44
N ASN A 85 -14.09 -6.34 -17.98
CA ASN A 85 -13.85 -5.17 -18.84
C ASN A 85 -14.09 -3.84 -18.12
N GLY A 86 -14.31 -3.86 -16.81
CA GLY A 86 -14.64 -2.67 -16.02
C GLY A 86 -13.42 -1.91 -15.54
N SER A 87 -13.57 -0.59 -15.40
CA SER A 87 -12.56 0.28 -14.77
C SER A 87 -12.74 0.44 -13.26
N ARG A 88 -13.90 -0.01 -12.73
CA ARG A 88 -14.20 0.09 -11.29
C ARG A 88 -13.43 -0.97 -10.51
N ILE A 89 -12.66 -0.53 -9.53
CA ILE A 89 -11.92 -1.38 -8.61
C ILE A 89 -12.75 -1.64 -7.36
N SER A 90 -12.88 -2.92 -6.97
CA SER A 90 -13.45 -3.34 -5.70
C SER A 90 -12.55 -2.87 -4.57
N ARG A 91 -13.17 -2.20 -3.60
CA ARG A 91 -12.49 -1.70 -2.40
C ARG A 91 -12.91 -2.44 -1.12
N ARG A 92 -13.70 -3.52 -1.25
CA ARG A 92 -14.03 -4.40 -0.12
C ARG A 92 -12.79 -5.16 0.34
N VAL A 93 -12.64 -5.31 1.65
CA VAL A 93 -11.53 -6.02 2.29
C VAL A 93 -12.06 -6.68 3.56
N GLY A 94 -11.86 -7.99 3.70
CA GLY A 94 -12.43 -8.75 4.83
C GLY A 94 -13.92 -8.45 5.03
N SER A 95 -14.25 -7.93 6.21
CA SER A 95 -15.59 -7.48 6.62
C SER A 95 -15.84 -5.97 6.42
N GLY A 96 -14.85 -5.20 5.96
CA GLY A 96 -14.92 -3.76 5.77
C GLY A 96 -14.71 -3.29 4.34
N THR A 97 -14.41 -2.00 4.20
CA THR A 97 -14.12 -1.36 2.91
C THR A 97 -13.05 -0.28 3.03
N TRP A 98 -12.29 -0.09 1.97
CA TRP A 98 -11.41 1.07 1.79
C TRP A 98 -12.22 2.23 1.17
N ALA A 99 -12.55 3.23 1.97
CA ALA A 99 -13.20 4.46 1.52
C ALA A 99 -12.16 5.46 1.02
N GLY A 100 -12.37 6.02 -0.18
CA GLY A 100 -11.46 7.01 -0.78
C GLY A 100 -11.68 8.39 -0.17
N ASP A 101 -10.62 9.02 0.31
CA ASP A 101 -10.67 10.35 0.95
C ASP A 101 -10.29 11.49 -0.02
N ASP A 102 -9.76 11.18 -1.23
CA ASP A 102 -9.32 12.18 -2.22
C ASP A 102 -9.57 11.74 -3.69
N CYS A 103 -9.40 12.70 -4.62
CA CYS A 103 -9.46 12.45 -6.06
C CYS A 103 -8.15 11.91 -6.65
N GLY A 104 -7.07 11.94 -5.88
CA GLY A 104 -5.73 11.51 -6.26
C GLY A 104 -4.76 12.66 -6.58
N GLU A 105 -3.52 12.51 -6.13
CA GLU A 105 -2.40 13.41 -6.34
C GLU A 105 -1.52 12.89 -7.50
N LYS A 106 -1.19 13.75 -8.47
CA LYS A 106 -0.29 13.39 -9.58
C LYS A 106 1.15 13.31 -9.09
N ILE A 107 1.85 12.23 -9.44
CA ILE A 107 3.27 12.02 -9.15
C ILE A 107 4.03 11.99 -10.47
N VAL A 108 5.13 12.73 -10.54
CA VAL A 108 6.06 12.72 -11.68
C VAL A 108 7.44 12.30 -11.16
N ALA A 109 7.96 11.20 -11.70
CA ALA A 109 9.25 10.62 -11.37
C ALA A 109 10.06 10.42 -12.67
N GLY A 110 10.80 11.46 -13.08
CA GLY A 110 11.44 11.49 -14.40
C GLY A 110 10.39 11.41 -15.51
N ASN A 111 10.49 10.39 -16.36
CA ASN A 111 9.54 10.15 -17.45
C ASN A 111 8.32 9.30 -17.02
N VAL A 112 8.28 8.83 -15.76
CA VAL A 112 7.17 8.04 -15.24
C VAL A 112 6.15 8.96 -14.59
N VAL A 113 4.90 8.86 -15.05
CA VAL A 113 3.75 9.55 -14.45
C VAL A 113 2.90 8.53 -13.69
N GLY A 114 2.56 8.86 -12.45
CA GLY A 114 1.68 8.07 -11.61
C GLY A 114 0.69 8.93 -10.83
N CYS A 115 -0.09 8.27 -9.99
CA CYS A 115 -1.02 8.89 -9.08
C CYS A 115 -0.96 8.23 -7.71
N LYS A 116 -1.25 9.01 -6.67
CA LYS A 116 -1.40 8.56 -5.28
C LYS A 116 -2.79 8.88 -4.80
N LYS A 117 -3.50 7.88 -4.29
CA LYS A 117 -4.83 8.04 -3.71
C LYS A 117 -4.82 7.64 -2.26
N ARG A 118 -5.52 8.39 -1.41
CA ARG A 118 -5.65 8.09 0.01
C ARG A 118 -6.96 7.38 0.31
N PHE A 119 -6.85 6.30 1.08
CA PHE A 119 -7.99 5.53 1.56
C PHE A 119 -7.96 5.38 3.08
N ARG A 120 -9.16 5.26 3.66
CA ARG A 120 -9.40 4.96 5.06
C ARG A 120 -10.20 3.67 5.16
N TYR A 121 -9.80 2.80 6.08
CA TYR A 121 -10.59 1.60 6.37
C TYR A 121 -11.85 1.97 7.13
N GLU A 122 -12.99 1.47 6.68
CA GLU A 122 -14.29 1.65 7.31
C GLU A 122 -14.97 0.31 7.57
N ASN A 123 -15.44 0.15 8.80
CA ASN A 123 -16.27 -0.95 9.26
C ASN A 123 -16.91 -0.52 10.59
N GLN A 124 -18.20 -0.20 10.58
CA GLN A 124 -18.89 0.38 11.75
C GLN A 124 -18.93 -0.58 12.95
N ASP A 125 -18.89 -1.88 12.71
CA ASP A 125 -18.96 -2.92 13.73
C ASP A 125 -17.58 -3.27 14.32
N SER A 126 -16.50 -2.69 13.78
CA SER A 126 -15.13 -2.97 14.20
C SER A 126 -14.53 -1.85 15.07
N PRO A 127 -13.78 -2.17 16.14
CA PRO A 127 -13.00 -1.18 16.88
C PRO A 127 -11.90 -0.53 16.02
N HIS A 128 -11.54 -1.15 14.89
CA HIS A 128 -10.57 -0.63 13.93
C HIS A 128 -11.18 0.33 12.89
N ASN A 129 -12.46 0.68 13.02
CA ASN A 129 -13.11 1.67 12.14
C ASN A 129 -12.31 2.98 12.08
N GLY A 130 -11.86 3.36 10.89
CA GLY A 130 -11.08 4.56 10.66
C GLY A 130 -9.67 4.55 11.27
N ALA A 131 -9.21 3.41 11.81
CA ALA A 131 -7.91 3.27 12.47
C ALA A 131 -6.75 3.02 11.49
N TRP A 132 -7.05 2.74 10.22
CA TRP A 132 -6.04 2.38 9.20
C TRP A 132 -6.14 3.31 7.99
N ILE A 133 -4.99 3.79 7.53
CA ILE A 133 -4.84 4.57 6.31
C ILE A 133 -4.01 3.78 5.32
N MET A 134 -4.45 3.78 4.06
CA MET A 134 -3.70 3.27 2.93
C MET A 134 -3.45 4.40 1.93
N HIS A 135 -2.23 4.53 1.43
CA HIS A 135 -1.97 5.27 0.20
C HIS A 135 -1.70 4.27 -0.92
N GLU A 136 -2.51 4.32 -1.98
CA GLU A 136 -2.33 3.52 -3.18
C GLU A 136 -1.57 4.34 -4.21
N PHE A 137 -0.51 3.77 -4.78
CA PHE A 137 0.29 4.34 -5.84
C PHE A 137 0.10 3.52 -7.10
N ALA A 138 -0.32 4.18 -8.18
CA ALA A 138 -0.51 3.55 -9.48
C ALA A 138 0.25 4.32 -10.56
N ILE A 139 0.82 3.60 -11.53
CA ILE A 139 1.40 4.20 -12.74
C ILE A 139 0.30 4.41 -13.77
N ASP A 140 0.39 5.50 -14.54
CA ASP A 140 -0.42 5.66 -15.74
C ASP A 140 0.11 4.72 -16.83
N SER A 141 -0.43 3.49 -16.86
CA SER A 141 0.00 2.43 -17.78
C SER A 141 -0.17 2.81 -19.25
N LYS A 142 -1.13 3.69 -19.57
CA LYS A 142 -1.34 4.19 -20.93
C LYS A 142 -0.16 5.05 -21.40
N ALA A 143 0.38 5.88 -20.51
CA ALA A 143 1.53 6.73 -20.82
C ALA A 143 2.81 5.94 -21.11
N LEU A 144 2.88 4.68 -20.64
CA LEU A 144 4.01 3.79 -20.88
C LEU A 144 3.77 2.79 -22.03
N GLY A 145 2.62 2.83 -22.69
CA GLY A 145 2.26 1.85 -23.72
C GLY A 145 2.10 0.42 -23.19
N ILE A 146 1.89 0.26 -21.88
CA ILE A 146 1.75 -1.04 -21.23
C ILE A 146 0.27 -1.38 -21.11
N HIS A 147 -0.14 -2.48 -21.73
CA HIS A 147 -1.48 -3.01 -21.59
C HIS A 147 -1.59 -3.94 -20.37
N ASP A 148 -2.66 -3.77 -19.60
CA ASP A 148 -3.15 -4.73 -18.60
C ASP A 148 -2.21 -5.04 -17.41
N GLN A 149 -1.78 -4.00 -16.69
CA GLN A 149 -1.12 -4.19 -15.40
C GLN A 149 -1.87 -3.46 -14.29
N ASP A 150 -2.72 -4.21 -13.60
CA ASP A 150 -3.46 -3.77 -12.41
C ASP A 150 -2.57 -3.74 -11.14
N ILE A 151 -1.24 -3.77 -11.29
CA ILE A 151 -0.30 -3.79 -10.15
C ILE A 151 -0.16 -2.38 -9.58
N VAL A 152 -0.25 -2.26 -8.26
CA VAL A 152 -0.05 -1.03 -7.50
C VAL A 152 0.83 -1.28 -6.29
N VAL A 153 1.41 -0.21 -5.74
CA VAL A 153 2.03 -0.24 -4.40
C VAL A 153 1.09 0.40 -3.41
N CYS A 154 0.85 -0.25 -2.28
CA CYS A 154 0.09 0.26 -1.16
C CYS A 154 1.00 0.53 0.03
N ARG A 155 0.92 1.74 0.59
CA ARG A 155 1.56 2.13 1.84
C ARG A 155 0.51 2.10 2.97
N LEU A 156 0.57 1.09 3.83
CA LEU A 156 -0.36 0.88 4.95
C LEU A 156 0.22 1.43 6.26
N LYS A 157 -0.58 2.20 7.01
CA LYS A 157 -0.18 2.78 8.31
C LYS A 157 -1.34 2.93 9.29
N LYS A 158 -1.01 2.98 10.58
CA LYS A 158 -1.96 3.33 11.66
C LYS A 158 -2.39 4.80 11.57
N ASN A 159 -3.66 5.07 11.84
CA ASN A 159 -4.23 6.41 11.86
C ASN A 159 -4.15 7.02 13.28
N LEU A 160 -3.03 7.69 13.57
CA LEU A 160 -2.79 8.28 14.89
C LEU A 160 -3.80 9.41 15.24
N PHE A 161 -4.32 10.13 14.24
CA PHE A 161 -5.29 11.21 14.47
C PHE A 161 -6.70 10.70 14.83
N GLY A 162 -7.12 9.56 14.27
CA GLY A 162 -8.39 8.92 14.63
C GLY A 162 -8.42 8.42 16.09
N GLN A 163 -7.26 7.96 16.59
CA GLN A 163 -7.13 7.45 17.95
C GLN A 163 -7.22 8.54 19.02
N LYS A 164 -6.65 9.74 18.78
CA LYS A 164 -6.74 10.88 19.71
C LYS A 164 -8.19 11.35 19.93
N LYS A 165 -9.01 11.41 18.87
CA LYS A 165 -10.44 11.78 18.97
C LYS A 165 -11.27 10.75 19.76
N ARG A 166 -10.95 9.45 19.68
CA ARG A 166 -11.63 8.40 20.47
C ARG A 166 -11.26 8.43 21.96
N LYS A 167 -10.01 8.77 22.30
CA LYS A 167 -9.59 8.95 23.71
C LYS A 167 -10.25 10.17 24.35
N SER A 168 -10.37 11.29 23.63
CA SER A 168 -11.03 12.51 24.12
C SER A 168 -12.55 12.38 24.34
N ARG A 169 -13.22 11.40 23.72
CA ARG A 169 -14.66 11.16 23.88
C ARG A 169 -15.01 10.18 25.01
N ARG A 170 -14.00 9.58 25.64
CA ARG A 170 -14.15 8.62 26.75
C ARG A 170 -13.74 9.22 28.10
N VAL A 171 -13.51 10.54 28.17
CA VAL A 171 -13.25 11.30 29.39
C VAL A 171 -14.46 12.17 29.67
#